data_AF-A0A410MCQ9-F1
#
_entry.id   AF-A0A410MCQ9-F1
#
_cell.length_a   1.000
_cell.length_b   1.000
_cell.length_c   1.000
_cell.angle_alpha   90.00
_cell.angle_beta   90.00
_cell.angle_gamma   90.00
#
_symmetry.space_group_name_H-M   'P 1'
#
loop_
_entity.id
_entity.type
_entity.pdbx_description
1 polymer ?
#
loop_
_entity_poly.entity_id
_entity_poly.type
_entity_poly.pdbx_seq_one_letter_code
_entity_poly.pdbx_strand_id
1 'polypeptide(L)'
;MEKTIRYHRKSFYGGLFFISLLLMANFLMQKAEITGTVQGPLVWATMIDVMVILPIVTFTFVLRRRPSVSVFAPLMLLGALFIHWIVPDYAKEDLMVMNYSLVAIETFFIVFEISLLIFFLRELPKWKQNFKEFHKTHPHLLARVHATNQRTFSRQKKYKAFNKLSSLLAADAAAVRFALFPHLDKVPTGKESFSYHKNSEYFGVFLMLVHAMLIEIIAVHVILMQYSHTAAWVATTLDFYALLFLVGDYQAIRKNPLILDESAVHIQKGLRFHMTIPLEEIKGIRPYTSAENLGVKEKEALSLTLGGLEPVSPTFIIDLEEEIGLSFLRFEKESQKSLFDCRRP
;
A
#
# COMPACT_ATOMS: atom_id res chain seq x y z
N MET A 1 4.92 -26.09 13.65
CA MET A 1 3.61 -26.56 14.16
C MET A 1 2.73 -25.34 14.42
N GLU A 2 2.13 -24.81 13.36
CA GLU A 2 1.37 -23.57 13.39
C GLU A 2 -0.08 -23.91 13.76
N LYS A 3 -0.51 -23.60 14.99
CA LYS A 3 -1.92 -23.75 15.38
C LYS A 3 -2.74 -22.77 14.54
N THR A 4 -3.43 -23.27 13.51
CA THR A 4 -4.53 -22.57 12.85
C THR A 4 -5.64 -22.32 13.88
N ILE A 5 -5.62 -21.14 14.50
CA ILE A 5 -6.63 -20.72 15.46
C ILE A 5 -7.89 -20.36 14.66
N ARG A 6 -8.87 -21.26 14.75
CA ARG A 6 -10.19 -21.13 14.11
C ARG A 6 -10.90 -19.90 14.68
N TYR A 7 -11.17 -18.91 13.82
CA TYR A 7 -11.93 -17.71 14.17
C TYR A 7 -13.32 -18.15 14.67
N HIS A 8 -13.64 -17.91 15.94
CA HIS A 8 -14.96 -18.28 16.44
C HIS A 8 -15.94 -17.20 16.03
N ARG A 9 -16.57 -17.38 14.86
CA ARG A 9 -17.51 -16.45 14.18
C ARG A 9 -18.53 -15.82 15.13
N LYS A 10 -18.93 -16.53 16.20
CA LYS A 10 -19.84 -16.07 17.26
C LYS A 10 -19.30 -14.90 18.10
N SER A 11 -17.99 -14.87 18.39
CA SER A 11 -17.37 -13.80 19.20
C SER A 11 -17.30 -12.46 18.44
N PHE A 12 -17.14 -12.52 17.12
CA PHE A 12 -17.11 -11.33 16.26
C PHE A 12 -18.49 -10.67 16.18
N TYR A 13 -19.53 -11.45 15.87
CA TYR A 13 -20.91 -10.94 15.85
C TYR A 13 -21.38 -10.48 17.24
N GLY A 14 -20.95 -11.16 18.32
CA GLY A 14 -21.23 -10.74 19.69
C GLY A 14 -20.61 -9.37 20.02
N GLY A 15 -19.35 -9.14 19.62
CA GLY A 15 -18.69 -7.84 19.80
C GLY A 15 -19.39 -6.73 19.01
N LEU A 16 -19.76 -6.99 17.75
CA LEU A 16 -20.47 -6.02 16.91
C LEU A 16 -21.86 -5.68 17.49
N PHE A 17 -22.59 -6.69 17.98
CA PHE A 17 -23.88 -6.50 18.62
C PHE A 17 -23.76 -5.64 19.89
N PHE A 18 -22.76 -5.91 20.73
CA PHE A 18 -22.50 -5.10 21.94
C PHE A 18 -22.18 -3.66 21.59
N ILE A 19 -21.30 -3.41 20.61
CA ILE A 19 -20.97 -2.06 20.14
C ILE A 19 -22.21 -1.34 19.63
N SER A 20 -23.04 -2.02 18.82
CA SER A 20 -24.29 -1.45 18.31
C SER A 20 -25.25 -1.06 19.44
N LEU A 21 -25.37 -1.90 20.47
CA LEU A 21 -26.24 -1.64 21.61
C LEU A 21 -25.72 -0.46 22.45
N LEU A 22 -24.41 -0.40 22.69
CA LEU A 22 -23.75 0.70 23.40
C LEU A 22 -23.91 2.04 22.68
N LEU A 23 -23.72 2.07 21.35
CA LEU A 23 -23.91 3.28 20.55
C LEU A 23 -25.37 3.71 20.49
N MET A 24 -26.30 2.75 20.33
CA MET A 24 -27.73 3.03 20.32
C MET A 24 -28.21 3.58 21.67
N ALA A 25 -27.79 2.98 22.79
CA ALA A 25 -28.14 3.46 24.12
C ALA A 25 -27.68 4.91 24.34
N ASN A 26 -26.43 5.22 24.00
CA ASN A 26 -25.90 6.57 24.11
C ASN A 26 -26.62 7.56 23.17
N PHE A 27 -27.02 7.15 21.97
CA PHE A 27 -27.82 7.96 21.05
C PHE A 27 -29.20 8.32 21.61
N LEU A 28 -29.89 7.32 22.14
CA LEU A 28 -31.21 7.48 22.72
C LEU A 28 -31.20 8.39 23.96
N MET A 29 -30.13 8.30 24.76
CA MET A 29 -29.97 9.12 25.97
C MET A 29 -29.56 10.56 25.68
N GLN A 30 -28.61 10.77 24.76
CA GLN A 30 -28.01 12.09 24.53
C GLN A 30 -28.77 12.90 23.47
N LYS A 31 -29.10 12.29 22.33
CA LYS A 31 -29.67 13.01 21.17
C LYS A 31 -31.18 12.94 21.10
N ALA A 32 -31.76 11.81 21.49
CA ALA A 32 -33.21 11.64 21.54
C ALA A 32 -33.83 12.08 22.87
N GLU A 33 -33.01 12.42 23.88
CA GLU A 33 -33.42 12.95 25.19
C GLU A 33 -34.57 12.17 25.85
N ILE A 34 -34.58 10.83 25.71
CA ILE A 34 -35.69 9.97 26.19
C ILE A 34 -35.91 10.08 27.71
N THR A 35 -34.87 10.41 28.45
CA THR A 35 -34.89 10.58 29.91
C THR A 35 -35.03 12.05 30.35
N GLY A 36 -35.24 12.97 29.39
CA GLY A 36 -35.31 14.42 29.63
C GLY A 36 -33.97 15.13 29.37
N THR A 37 -33.82 16.33 29.92
CA THR A 37 -32.64 17.18 29.71
C THR A 37 -31.36 16.46 30.13
N VAL A 38 -30.35 16.47 29.26
CA VAL A 38 -29.06 15.83 29.50
C VAL A 38 -28.35 16.54 30.66
N GLN A 39 -28.06 15.77 31.72
CA GLN A 39 -27.27 16.23 32.85
C GLN A 39 -25.78 15.94 32.62
N GLY A 40 -24.89 16.76 33.17
CA GLY A 40 -23.45 16.61 33.00
C GLY A 40 -22.87 15.21 33.29
N PRO A 41 -23.29 14.49 34.36
CA PRO A 41 -22.83 13.13 34.62
C PRO A 41 -23.12 12.14 33.49
N LEU A 42 -24.22 12.35 32.75
CA LEU A 42 -24.59 11.50 31.61
C LEU A 42 -23.64 11.73 30.43
N VAL A 43 -23.19 12.96 30.21
CA VAL A 43 -22.15 13.30 29.20
C VAL A 43 -20.83 12.60 29.52
N TRP A 44 -20.43 12.59 30.80
CA TRP A 44 -19.25 11.86 31.26
C TRP A 44 -19.37 10.34 31.05
N ALA A 45 -20.54 9.76 31.32
CA ALA A 45 -20.79 8.33 31.07
C ALA A 45 -20.65 8.00 29.58
N THR A 46 -21.25 8.82 28.70
CA THR A 46 -21.11 8.65 27.24
C THR A 46 -19.67 8.80 26.77
N MET A 47 -18.91 9.74 27.34
CA MET A 47 -17.48 9.89 27.03
C MET A 47 -16.69 8.64 27.38
N ILE A 48 -16.92 8.04 28.55
CA ILE A 48 -16.24 6.80 28.97
C ILE A 48 -16.65 5.62 28.07
N ASP A 49 -17.95 5.48 27.79
CA ASP A 49 -18.47 4.41 26.93
C ASP A 49 -17.85 4.44 25.53
N VAL A 50 -17.78 5.63 24.93
CA VAL A 50 -17.33 5.79 23.53
C VAL A 50 -15.81 5.89 23.43
N MET A 51 -15.13 6.58 24.35
CA MET A 51 -13.67 6.74 24.26
C MET A 51 -12.92 5.58 24.91
N VAL A 52 -13.46 4.89 25.92
CA VAL A 52 -12.71 3.85 26.64
C VAL A 52 -13.30 2.46 26.38
N ILE A 53 -14.60 2.28 26.62
CA ILE A 53 -15.22 0.95 26.54
C ILE A 53 -15.25 0.46 25.09
N LEU A 54 -15.62 1.32 24.14
CA LEU A 54 -15.71 0.95 22.73
C LEU A 54 -14.34 0.48 22.17
N PRO A 55 -13.21 1.18 22.37
CA PRO A 55 -11.91 0.65 21.97
C PRO A 55 -11.53 -0.67 22.65
N ILE A 56 -11.83 -0.84 23.94
CA ILE A 56 -11.54 -2.09 24.67
C ILE A 56 -12.35 -3.26 24.09
N VAL A 57 -13.65 -3.08 23.84
CA VAL A 57 -14.51 -4.12 23.26
C VAL A 57 -14.06 -4.46 21.84
N THR A 58 -13.75 -3.44 21.03
CA THR A 58 -13.26 -3.63 19.66
C THR A 58 -11.95 -4.40 19.67
N PHE A 59 -11.04 -4.08 20.59
CA PHE A 59 -9.76 -4.76 20.72
C PHE A 59 -9.89 -6.22 21.17
N THR A 60 -10.76 -6.49 22.14
CA THR A 60 -10.91 -7.80 22.78
C THR A 60 -11.75 -8.78 21.96
N PHE A 61 -12.85 -8.31 21.38
CA PHE A 61 -13.82 -9.16 20.65
C PHE A 61 -13.63 -9.13 19.12
N VAL A 62 -13.15 -8.02 18.55
CA VAL A 62 -13.04 -7.84 17.07
C VAL A 62 -11.60 -8.05 16.57
N LEU A 63 -10.60 -7.37 17.15
CA LEU A 63 -9.22 -7.32 16.62
C LEU A 63 -8.26 -8.38 17.20
N ARG A 64 -8.79 -9.41 17.86
CA ARG A 64 -8.07 -10.31 18.78
C ARG A 64 -6.68 -10.76 18.26
N ARG A 65 -5.66 -10.51 19.10
CA ARG A 65 -4.24 -10.96 19.09
C ARG A 65 -3.18 -10.19 18.29
N ARG A 66 -3.50 -9.24 17.42
CA ARG A 66 -2.47 -8.30 16.90
C ARG A 66 -3.05 -6.90 16.76
N PRO A 67 -3.32 -6.24 17.89
CA PRO A 67 -3.71 -4.84 17.86
C PRO A 67 -2.56 -4.03 17.29
N SER A 68 -2.74 -3.52 16.07
CA SER A 68 -1.91 -2.43 15.65
C SER A 68 -2.38 -1.22 16.44
N VAL A 69 -1.51 -0.63 17.26
CA VAL A 69 -1.78 0.65 17.96
C VAL A 69 -2.28 1.72 16.97
N SER A 70 -1.92 1.56 15.70
CA SER A 70 -2.43 2.32 14.56
C SER A 70 -3.96 2.33 14.39
N VAL A 71 -4.71 1.34 14.90
CA VAL A 71 -6.19 1.30 14.83
C VAL A 71 -6.84 2.06 16.00
N PHE A 72 -6.12 2.24 17.11
CA PHE A 72 -6.65 2.90 18.31
C PHE A 72 -6.88 4.39 18.09
N ALA A 73 -5.94 5.06 17.44
CA ALA A 73 -6.01 6.50 17.14
C ALA A 73 -7.21 6.89 16.26
N PRO A 74 -7.46 6.26 15.09
CA PRO A 74 -8.63 6.58 14.29
C PRO A 74 -9.95 6.22 14.99
N LEU A 75 -9.97 5.16 15.80
CA LEU A 75 -11.16 4.78 16.56
C LEU A 75 -11.50 5.80 17.64
N MET A 76 -10.50 6.32 18.35
CA MET A 76 -10.64 7.40 19.32
C MET A 76 -11.13 8.70 18.66
N LEU A 77 -10.57 9.04 17.49
CA LEU A 77 -10.98 10.21 16.72
C LEU A 77 -12.45 10.11 16.28
N LEU A 78 -12.86 8.97 15.72
CA LEU A 78 -14.25 8.72 15.34
C LEU A 78 -15.19 8.75 16.54
N GLY A 79 -14.75 8.21 17.69
CA GLY A 79 -15.50 8.29 18.94
C GLY A 79 -15.72 9.72 19.42
N ALA A 80 -14.69 10.58 19.36
CA ALA A 80 -14.82 11.98 19.73
C ALA A 80 -15.76 12.76 18.78
N LEU A 81 -15.66 12.52 17.47
CA LEU A 81 -16.59 13.09 16.49
C LEU A 81 -18.04 12.64 16.76
N PHE A 82 -18.23 11.37 17.14
CA PHE A 82 -19.54 10.84 17.48
C PHE A 82 -20.13 11.50 18.74
N ILE A 83 -19.33 11.67 19.80
CA ILE A 83 -19.77 12.38 21.02
C ILE A 83 -20.16 13.82 20.68
N HIS A 84 -19.35 14.53 19.90
CA HIS A 84 -19.65 15.90 19.52
C HIS A 84 -20.97 16.03 18.72
N TRP A 85 -21.31 15.01 17.92
CA TRP A 85 -22.54 14.98 17.13
C TRP A 85 -23.79 14.59 17.93
N ILE A 86 -23.62 13.86 19.03
CA ILE A 86 -24.71 13.28 19.82
C ILE A 86 -25.13 14.17 21.00
N VAL A 87 -24.17 14.88 21.60
CA VAL A 87 -24.40 15.72 22.78
C VAL A 87 -25.09 17.03 22.37
N PRO A 88 -26.22 17.41 23.02
CA PRO A 88 -26.93 18.66 22.76
C PRO A 88 -26.08 19.89 23.05
N ASP A 89 -26.31 21.00 22.33
CA ASP A 89 -25.48 22.22 22.41
C ASP A 89 -25.35 22.80 23.82
N TYR A 90 -26.40 22.71 24.64
CA TYR A 90 -26.41 23.23 26.02
C TYR A 90 -25.53 22.43 26.99
N ALA A 91 -25.25 21.16 26.69
CA ALA A 91 -24.46 20.26 27.54
C ALA A 91 -22.99 20.14 27.05
N LYS A 92 -22.59 20.93 26.06
CA LYS A 92 -21.24 20.90 25.49
C LYS A 92 -20.17 21.53 26.38
N GLU A 93 -20.54 22.27 27.42
CA GLU A 93 -19.56 22.82 28.38
C GLU A 93 -18.78 21.71 29.10
N ASP A 94 -19.44 20.59 29.42
CA ASP A 94 -18.81 19.42 30.05
C ASP A 94 -17.83 18.70 29.11
N LEU A 95 -17.88 18.98 27.80
CA LEU A 95 -16.94 18.45 26.81
C LEU A 95 -15.59 19.21 26.79
N MET A 96 -15.41 20.28 27.57
CA MET A 96 -14.13 21.01 27.61
C MET A 96 -12.95 20.12 28.01
N VAL A 97 -13.14 19.15 28.92
CA VAL A 97 -12.08 18.20 29.31
C VAL A 97 -11.76 17.21 28.19
N MET A 98 -12.78 16.82 27.40
CA MET A 98 -12.60 16.01 26.18
C MET A 98 -11.78 16.79 25.14
N ASN A 99 -12.07 18.07 24.94
CA ASN A 99 -11.33 18.91 24.01
C ASN A 99 -9.85 19.02 24.40
N TYR A 100 -9.54 19.23 25.69
CA TYR A 100 -8.15 19.25 26.16
C TYR A 100 -7.43 17.91 25.94
N SER A 101 -8.12 16.80 26.21
CA SER A 101 -7.58 15.44 25.97
C SER A 101 -7.33 15.17 24.48
N LEU A 102 -8.23 15.65 23.61
CA LEU A 102 -8.09 15.54 22.16
C LEU A 102 -6.89 16.35 21.66
N VAL A 103 -6.74 17.59 22.10
CA VAL A 103 -5.58 18.44 21.79
C VAL A 103 -4.27 17.80 22.30
N ALA A 104 -4.28 17.19 23.49
CA ALA A 104 -3.10 16.49 24.02
C ALA A 104 -2.73 15.27 23.16
N ILE A 105 -3.71 14.49 22.71
CA ILE A 105 -3.51 13.35 21.81
C ILE A 105 -2.98 13.83 20.45
N GLU A 106 -3.61 14.84 19.85
CA GLU A 106 -3.20 15.42 18.57
C GLU A 106 -1.76 15.97 18.65
N THR A 107 -1.45 16.71 19.72
CA THR A 107 -0.09 17.20 19.98
C THR A 107 0.91 16.06 20.13
N PHE A 108 0.57 14.99 20.84
CA PHE A 108 1.42 13.80 20.95
C PHE A 108 1.68 13.15 19.59
N PHE A 109 0.66 13.01 18.75
CA PHE A 109 0.80 12.47 17.39
C PHE A 109 1.69 13.37 16.52
N ILE A 110 1.48 14.68 16.55
CA ILE A 110 2.31 15.66 15.81
C ILE A 110 3.77 15.56 16.27
N VAL A 111 4.03 15.55 17.58
CA VAL A 111 5.39 15.41 18.13
C VAL A 111 6.01 14.07 17.74
N PHE A 112 5.23 12.99 17.76
CA PHE A 112 5.66 11.67 17.33
C PHE A 112 6.03 11.64 15.84
N GLU A 113 5.19 12.21 14.96
CA GLU A 113 5.45 12.33 13.52
C GLU A 113 6.70 13.17 13.23
N ILE A 114 6.85 14.32 13.91
CA ILE A 114 8.04 15.16 13.83
C ILE A 114 9.28 14.38 14.30
N SER A 115 9.18 13.60 15.37
CA SER A 115 10.27 12.75 15.85
C SER A 115 10.66 11.69 14.81
N LEU A 116 9.70 11.05 14.15
CA LEU A 116 9.97 10.09 13.07
C LEU A 116 10.61 10.77 11.86
N LEU A 117 10.16 11.98 11.51
CA LEU A 117 10.72 12.76 10.41
C LEU A 117 12.16 13.18 10.70
N ILE A 118 12.44 13.73 11.89
CA ILE A 118 13.80 14.07 12.32
C ILE A 118 14.70 12.84 12.31
N PHE A 119 14.18 11.71 12.79
CA PHE A 119 14.92 10.45 12.75
C PHE A 119 15.27 10.03 11.31
N PHE A 120 14.33 10.11 10.37
CA PHE A 120 14.58 9.82 8.95
C PHE A 120 15.60 10.78 8.34
N LEU A 121 15.48 12.09 8.61
CA LEU A 121 16.40 13.10 8.11
C LEU A 121 17.84 12.87 8.62
N ARG A 122 18.00 12.34 9.84
CA ARG A 122 19.32 11.98 10.39
C ARG A 122 19.95 10.78 9.69
N GLU A 123 19.16 9.81 9.23
CA GLU A 123 19.66 8.63 8.51
C GLU A 123 19.77 8.85 6.99
N LEU A 124 19.19 9.95 6.47
CA LEU A 124 19.22 10.31 5.05
C LEU A 124 20.63 10.36 4.44
N PRO A 125 21.68 10.89 5.10
CA PRO A 125 23.03 10.87 4.54
C PRO A 125 23.55 9.45 4.31
N LYS A 126 23.34 8.53 5.26
CA LYS A 126 23.73 7.12 5.13
C LYS A 126 22.90 6.42 4.07
N TRP A 127 21.61 6.72 4.00
CA TRP A 127 20.72 6.21 2.96
C TRP A 127 21.22 6.63 1.57
N LYS A 128 21.60 7.91 1.38
CA LYS A 128 22.15 8.41 0.10
C LYS A 128 23.48 7.72 -0.26
N GLN A 129 24.35 7.48 0.73
CA GLN A 129 25.61 6.77 0.52
C GLN A 129 25.35 5.33 0.06
N ASN A 130 24.51 4.59 0.79
CA ASN A 130 24.13 3.21 0.45
C ASN A 130 23.45 3.15 -0.92
N PHE A 131 22.57 4.11 -1.25
CA PHE A 131 21.91 4.18 -2.55
C PHE A 131 22.90 4.34 -3.69
N LYS A 132 23.94 5.17 -3.50
CA LYS A 132 25.02 5.34 -4.49
C LYS A 132 25.88 4.08 -4.63
N GLU A 133 26.15 3.37 -3.53
CA GLU A 133 26.90 2.11 -3.53
C GLU A 133 26.14 1.01 -4.31
N PHE A 134 24.85 0.84 -4.02
CA PHE A 134 24.00 -0.16 -4.68
C PHE A 134 23.71 0.15 -6.16
N HIS A 135 24.04 1.33 -6.67
CA HIS A 135 23.96 1.61 -8.10
C HIS A 135 24.81 0.64 -8.94
N LYS A 136 25.91 0.11 -8.38
CA LYS A 136 26.80 -0.80 -9.09
C LYS A 136 26.25 -2.22 -9.21
N THR A 137 25.48 -2.66 -8.20
CA THR A 137 24.98 -4.05 -8.09
C THR A 137 23.51 -4.18 -8.51
N HIS A 138 22.73 -3.11 -8.33
CA HIS A 138 21.31 -3.08 -8.67
C HIS A 138 21.05 -1.98 -9.71
N PRO A 139 20.95 -2.35 -10.99
CA PRO A 139 20.73 -1.39 -12.06
C PRO A 139 19.34 -0.73 -11.98
N HIS A 140 18.35 -1.48 -11.51
CA HIS A 140 16.96 -1.07 -11.40
C HIS A 140 16.67 -0.20 -10.17
N LEU A 141 15.81 0.81 -10.33
CA LEU A 141 15.49 1.77 -9.26
C LEU A 141 14.83 1.08 -8.06
N LEU A 142 13.81 0.26 -8.27
CA LEU A 142 13.07 -0.35 -7.16
C LEU A 142 13.95 -1.34 -6.38
N ALA A 143 14.72 -2.17 -7.09
CA ALA A 143 15.69 -3.08 -6.47
C ALA A 143 16.71 -2.31 -5.62
N ARG A 144 17.21 -1.19 -6.13
CA ARG A 144 18.16 -0.34 -5.41
C ARG A 144 17.55 0.31 -4.17
N VAL A 145 16.33 0.85 -4.26
CA VAL A 145 15.63 1.43 -3.10
C VAL A 145 15.37 0.35 -2.04
N HIS A 146 14.92 -0.84 -2.46
CA HIS A 146 14.66 -1.96 -1.55
C HIS A 146 15.93 -2.39 -0.80
N ALA A 147 17.02 -2.64 -1.52
CA ALA A 147 18.31 -3.00 -0.91
C ALA A 147 18.85 -1.89 0.02
N THR A 148 18.67 -0.62 -0.37
CA THR A 148 19.08 0.54 0.45
C THR A 148 18.28 0.63 1.73
N ASN A 149 16.95 0.46 1.65
CA ASN A 149 16.06 0.48 2.81
C ASN A 149 16.39 -0.67 3.75
N GLN A 150 16.61 -1.87 3.22
CA GLN A 150 16.98 -3.04 4.02
C GLN A 150 18.32 -2.82 4.75
N ARG A 151 19.35 -2.29 4.07
CA ARG A 151 20.66 -2.02 4.70
C ARG A 151 20.61 -0.91 5.75
N THR A 152 19.82 0.14 5.50
CA THR A 152 19.77 1.33 6.37
C THR A 152 18.85 1.10 7.58
N PHE A 153 17.68 0.51 7.38
CA PHE A 153 16.64 0.43 8.41
C PHE A 153 16.52 -0.94 9.08
N SER A 154 16.85 -2.07 8.42
CA SER A 154 16.69 -3.40 9.04
C SER A 154 17.68 -3.71 10.16
N ARG A 155 18.79 -2.97 10.25
CA ARG A 155 19.85 -3.21 11.24
C ARG A 155 19.40 -2.92 12.68
N GLN A 156 18.32 -2.18 12.89
CA GLN A 156 17.84 -1.82 14.22
C GLN A 156 16.39 -2.30 14.42
N LYS A 157 16.17 -3.11 15.46
CA LYS A 157 14.83 -3.64 15.82
C LYS A 157 13.75 -2.54 15.95
N LYS A 158 14.14 -1.32 16.33
CA LYS A 158 13.25 -0.15 16.43
C LYS A 158 12.57 0.22 15.10
N TYR A 159 13.16 -0.11 13.95
CA TYR A 159 12.65 0.30 12.64
C TYR A 159 11.96 -0.80 11.86
N LYS A 160 11.55 -1.91 12.50
CA LYS A 160 10.87 -3.00 11.79
C LYS A 160 9.55 -2.56 11.12
N ALA A 161 8.77 -1.73 11.82
CA ALA A 161 7.55 -1.14 11.25
C ALA A 161 7.88 -0.13 10.15
N PHE A 162 8.92 0.68 10.36
CA PHE A 162 9.37 1.66 9.39
C PHE A 162 9.91 1.01 8.11
N ASN A 163 10.63 -0.12 8.21
CA ASN A 163 11.12 -0.85 7.04
C ASN A 163 9.97 -1.27 6.12
N LYS A 164 8.90 -1.85 6.70
CA LYS A 164 7.69 -2.21 5.95
C LYS A 164 6.98 -1.00 5.33
N LEU A 165 6.92 0.12 6.05
CA LEU A 165 6.32 1.34 5.50
C LEU A 165 7.20 1.92 4.38
N SER A 166 8.52 1.89 4.55
CA SER A 166 9.49 2.42 3.58
C SER A 166 9.48 1.64 2.27
N SER A 167 9.23 0.33 2.31
CA SER A 167 9.06 -0.47 1.09
C SER A 167 7.75 -0.15 0.36
N LEU A 168 6.67 0.18 1.09
CA LEU A 168 5.41 0.62 0.49
C LEU A 168 5.58 2.00 -0.17
N LEU A 169 6.10 2.97 0.58
CA LEU A 169 6.34 4.32 0.09
C LEU A 169 7.37 4.37 -1.04
N ALA A 170 8.25 3.37 -1.17
CA ALA A 170 9.20 3.29 -2.27
C ALA A 170 8.50 3.18 -3.63
N ALA A 171 7.41 2.41 -3.72
CA ALA A 171 6.66 2.27 -4.97
C ALA A 171 5.89 3.56 -5.30
N ASP A 172 5.26 4.19 -4.31
CA ASP A 172 4.55 5.46 -4.50
C ASP A 172 5.52 6.58 -4.91
N ALA A 173 6.67 6.69 -4.24
CA ALA A 173 7.71 7.65 -4.58
C ALA A 173 8.32 7.37 -5.97
N ALA A 174 8.51 6.10 -6.33
CA ALA A 174 8.95 5.72 -7.66
C ALA A 174 7.90 6.09 -8.72
N ALA A 175 6.60 5.93 -8.44
CA ALA A 175 5.52 6.32 -9.33
C ALA A 175 5.56 7.83 -9.63
N VAL A 176 5.63 8.65 -8.58
CA VAL A 176 5.77 10.11 -8.69
C VAL A 176 7.02 10.49 -9.47
N ARG A 177 8.16 9.86 -9.16
CA ARG A 177 9.43 10.12 -9.85
C ARG A 177 9.36 9.76 -11.32
N PHE A 178 8.83 8.60 -11.68
CA PHE A 178 8.73 8.17 -13.08
C PHE A 178 7.70 8.96 -13.88
N ALA A 179 6.59 9.35 -13.25
CA ALA A 179 5.53 10.12 -13.91
C ALA A 179 5.94 11.58 -14.14
N LEU A 180 6.43 12.28 -13.11
CA LEU A 180 6.71 13.72 -13.15
C LEU A 180 8.16 14.05 -13.53
N PHE A 181 9.10 13.19 -13.14
CA PHE A 181 10.54 13.42 -13.34
C PHE A 181 11.24 12.28 -14.08
N PRO A 182 10.69 11.78 -15.21
CA PRO A 182 11.27 10.64 -15.92
C PRO A 182 12.74 10.88 -16.30
N HIS A 183 13.12 12.11 -16.62
CA HIS A 183 14.48 12.48 -17.04
C HIS A 183 15.57 12.19 -15.99
N LEU A 184 15.21 12.03 -14.71
CA LEU A 184 16.15 11.67 -13.64
C LEU A 184 16.67 10.24 -13.75
N ASP A 185 15.94 9.38 -14.46
CA ASP A 185 16.28 7.97 -14.62
C ASP A 185 16.67 7.68 -16.07
N LYS A 186 17.97 7.38 -16.26
CA LYS A 186 18.50 6.87 -17.52
C LYS A 186 18.18 5.39 -17.64
N VAL A 187 17.98 4.91 -18.87
CA VAL A 187 17.84 3.47 -19.13
C VAL A 187 19.16 2.81 -18.74
N PRO A 188 19.15 1.87 -17.79
CA PRO A 188 20.35 1.18 -17.37
C PRO A 188 20.86 0.27 -18.51
N THR A 189 22.17 0.22 -18.68
CA THR A 189 22.86 -0.56 -19.70
C THR A 189 23.69 -1.65 -19.02
N GLY A 190 23.45 -2.92 -19.36
CA GLY A 190 24.32 -4.04 -18.99
C GLY A 190 25.10 -4.55 -20.19
N LYS A 191 25.61 -5.78 -20.09
CA LYS A 191 26.31 -6.47 -21.18
C LYS A 191 25.37 -6.69 -22.37
N GLU A 192 24.14 -7.11 -22.06
CA GLU A 192 23.02 -7.16 -23.00
C GLU A 192 21.77 -6.58 -22.35
N SER A 193 20.89 -5.95 -23.15
CA SER A 193 19.63 -5.40 -22.65
C SER A 193 18.46 -5.70 -23.58
N PHE A 194 17.33 -6.12 -23.01
CA PHE A 194 16.15 -6.55 -23.76
C PHE A 194 14.93 -5.73 -23.34
N SER A 195 14.34 -5.01 -24.28
CA SER A 195 13.11 -4.25 -24.04
C SER A 195 11.91 -5.15 -24.26
N TYR A 196 11.02 -5.26 -23.27
CA TYR A 196 9.78 -6.05 -23.37
C TYR A 196 8.53 -5.20 -23.64
N HIS A 197 8.67 -3.87 -23.72
CA HIS A 197 7.57 -2.93 -24.02
C HIS A 197 7.51 -2.51 -25.49
N LYS A 198 8.63 -2.62 -26.22
CA LYS A 198 8.68 -2.29 -27.64
C LYS A 198 7.91 -3.35 -28.42
N ASN A 199 7.06 -2.92 -29.35
CA ASN A 199 6.18 -3.80 -30.14
C ASN A 199 5.18 -4.61 -29.30
N SER A 200 4.80 -4.09 -28.13
CA SER A 200 3.72 -4.62 -27.31
C SER A 200 2.45 -3.79 -27.48
N GLU A 201 1.29 -4.45 -27.51
CA GLU A 201 -0.03 -3.80 -27.46
C GLU A 201 -0.28 -3.02 -26.17
N TYR A 202 0.58 -3.21 -25.16
CA TYR A 202 0.44 -2.57 -23.85
C TYR A 202 0.37 -1.04 -23.93
N PHE A 203 1.03 -0.41 -24.91
CA PHE A 203 0.90 1.04 -25.10
C PHE A 203 -0.53 1.45 -25.48
N GLY A 204 -1.20 0.66 -26.33
CA GLY A 204 -2.60 0.88 -26.69
C GLY A 204 -3.53 0.72 -25.48
N VAL A 205 -3.32 -0.34 -24.69
CA VAL A 205 -4.06 -0.56 -23.43
C VAL A 205 -3.85 0.58 -22.45
N PHE A 206 -2.61 1.06 -22.31
CA PHE A 206 -2.27 2.20 -21.47
C PHE A 206 -3.00 3.48 -21.92
N LEU A 207 -2.99 3.80 -23.22
CA LEU A 207 -3.70 4.97 -23.75
C LEU A 207 -5.21 4.88 -23.52
N MET A 208 -5.79 3.69 -23.73
CA MET A 208 -7.21 3.45 -23.47
C MET A 208 -7.57 3.67 -21.99
N LEU A 209 -6.77 3.14 -21.06
CA LEU A 209 -6.99 3.34 -19.63
C LEU A 209 -6.86 4.80 -19.21
N VAL A 210 -5.82 5.51 -19.69
CA VAL A 210 -5.66 6.95 -19.42
C VAL A 210 -6.86 7.73 -19.93
N HIS A 211 -7.33 7.45 -21.15
CA HIS A 211 -8.49 8.13 -21.73
C HIS A 211 -9.77 7.87 -20.93
N ALA A 212 -10.03 6.61 -20.57
CA ALA A 212 -11.18 6.24 -19.74
C ALA A 212 -11.13 6.93 -18.37
N MET A 213 -9.96 6.97 -17.72
CA MET A 213 -9.78 7.65 -16.43
C MET A 213 -10.03 9.16 -16.53
N LEU A 214 -9.64 9.82 -17.61
CA LEU A 214 -9.92 11.25 -17.78
C LEU A 214 -11.42 11.54 -17.87
N ILE A 215 -12.17 10.69 -18.57
CA ILE A 215 -13.63 10.80 -18.65
C ILE A 215 -14.26 10.52 -17.27
N GLU A 216 -13.78 9.47 -16.59
CA GLU A 216 -14.23 9.09 -15.25
C GLU A 216 -14.03 10.24 -14.25
N ILE A 217 -12.85 10.87 -14.22
CA ILE A 217 -12.55 12.02 -13.35
C ILE A 217 -13.61 13.11 -13.51
N ILE A 218 -13.94 13.48 -14.75
CA ILE A 218 -14.91 14.55 -15.04
C ILE A 218 -16.32 14.11 -14.62
N ALA A 219 -16.73 12.90 -15.02
CA ALA A 219 -18.07 12.38 -14.73
C ALA A 219 -18.32 12.24 -13.23
N VAL A 220 -17.40 11.60 -12.51
CA VAL A 220 -17.48 11.37 -11.07
C VAL A 220 -17.43 12.70 -10.31
N HIS A 221 -16.57 13.64 -10.71
CA HIS A 221 -16.53 14.96 -10.07
C HIS A 221 -17.87 15.69 -10.19
N VAL A 222 -18.45 15.77 -11.40
CA VAL A 222 -19.73 16.45 -11.64
C VAL A 222 -20.86 15.79 -10.87
N ILE A 223 -20.91 14.47 -10.83
CA ILE A 223 -21.93 13.74 -10.06
C ILE A 223 -21.76 14.03 -8.57
N LEU A 224 -20.55 13.93 -8.02
CA LEU A 224 -20.31 14.15 -6.59
C LEU A 224 -20.52 15.60 -6.18
N MET A 225 -20.28 16.57 -7.05
CA MET A 225 -20.56 17.98 -6.78
C MET A 225 -22.04 18.24 -6.46
N GLN A 226 -22.96 17.40 -6.95
CA GLN A 226 -24.39 17.49 -6.64
C GLN A 226 -24.71 17.04 -5.20
N TYR A 227 -23.85 16.21 -4.60
CA TYR A 227 -24.05 15.66 -3.25
C TYR A 227 -23.18 16.36 -2.21
N SER A 228 -21.89 16.60 -2.51
CA SER A 228 -20.94 17.22 -1.60
C SER A 228 -19.73 17.76 -2.35
N HIS A 229 -19.49 19.07 -2.22
CA HIS A 229 -18.32 19.74 -2.76
C HIS A 229 -17.01 19.12 -2.26
N THR A 230 -16.93 18.81 -0.96
CA THR A 230 -15.73 18.20 -0.37
C THR A 230 -15.50 16.78 -0.91
N ALA A 231 -16.55 15.98 -1.03
CA ALA A 231 -16.43 14.62 -1.56
C ALA A 231 -15.94 14.60 -3.01
N ALA A 232 -16.43 15.54 -3.83
CA ALA A 232 -16.00 15.66 -5.22
C ALA A 232 -14.49 15.93 -5.34
N TRP A 233 -13.95 16.89 -4.57
CA TRP A 233 -12.52 17.18 -4.58
C TRP A 233 -11.65 16.06 -4.01
N VAL A 234 -12.13 15.36 -2.98
CA VAL A 234 -11.43 14.18 -2.44
C VAL A 234 -11.34 13.08 -3.50
N ALA A 235 -12.46 12.75 -4.15
CA ALA A 235 -12.51 11.73 -5.20
C ALA A 235 -11.60 12.11 -6.39
N THR A 236 -11.72 13.34 -6.88
CA THR A 236 -10.88 13.84 -7.98
C THR A 236 -9.38 13.79 -7.64
N THR A 237 -9.00 14.11 -6.40
CA THR A 237 -7.59 14.01 -5.98
C THR A 237 -7.10 12.55 -6.00
N LEU A 238 -7.95 11.60 -5.57
CA LEU A 238 -7.63 10.17 -5.61
C LEU A 238 -7.52 9.65 -7.05
N ASP A 239 -8.39 10.12 -7.95
CA ASP A 239 -8.32 9.73 -9.36
C ASP A 239 -7.08 10.29 -10.05
N PHE A 240 -6.72 11.55 -9.78
CA PHE A 240 -5.45 12.13 -10.25
C PHE A 240 -4.24 11.37 -9.70
N TYR A 241 -4.29 10.93 -8.43
CA TYR A 241 -3.25 10.08 -7.85
C TYR A 241 -3.15 8.75 -8.58
N ALA A 242 -4.28 8.08 -8.86
CA ALA A 242 -4.30 6.83 -9.62
C ALA A 242 -3.78 7.02 -11.06
N LEU A 243 -4.13 8.14 -11.71
CA LEU A 243 -3.63 8.48 -13.04
C LEU A 243 -2.11 8.67 -13.03
N LEU A 244 -1.59 9.40 -12.04
CA LEU A 244 -0.14 9.56 -11.85
C LEU A 244 0.54 8.20 -11.66
N PHE A 245 -0.06 7.30 -10.87
CA PHE A 245 0.47 5.96 -10.68
C PHE A 245 0.50 5.15 -11.98
N LEU A 246 -0.57 5.22 -12.79
CA LEU A 246 -0.65 4.55 -14.09
C LEU A 246 0.43 5.05 -15.05
N VAL A 247 0.61 6.37 -15.14
CA VAL A 247 1.68 6.99 -15.95
C VAL A 247 3.07 6.58 -15.43
N GLY A 248 3.25 6.57 -14.10
CA GLY A 248 4.47 6.13 -13.45
C GLY A 248 4.82 4.68 -13.75
N ASP A 249 3.85 3.76 -13.72
CA ASP A 249 4.02 2.33 -14.04
C ASP A 249 4.47 2.15 -15.50
N TYR A 250 3.81 2.84 -16.44
CA TYR A 250 4.19 2.79 -17.85
C TYR A 250 5.61 3.33 -18.10
N GLN A 251 5.97 4.45 -17.47
CA GLN A 251 7.32 5.00 -17.59
C GLN A 251 8.37 4.09 -16.94
N ALA A 252 8.03 3.43 -15.83
CA ALA A 252 8.88 2.42 -15.22
C ALA A 252 9.11 1.22 -16.14
N ILE A 253 8.07 0.74 -16.84
CA ILE A 253 8.16 -0.32 -17.86
C ILE A 253 9.10 0.08 -19.00
N ARG A 254 9.00 1.32 -19.48
CA ARG A 254 9.86 1.82 -20.57
C ARG A 254 11.32 1.97 -20.18
N LYS A 255 11.58 2.38 -18.94
CA LYS A 255 12.93 2.73 -18.45
C LYS A 255 13.67 1.58 -17.80
N ASN A 256 13.03 0.44 -17.58
CA ASN A 256 13.64 -0.73 -16.96
C ASN A 256 13.55 -1.94 -17.91
N PRO A 257 14.44 -2.02 -18.93
CA PRO A 257 14.57 -3.22 -19.75
C PRO A 257 15.08 -4.38 -18.89
N LEU A 258 14.94 -5.61 -19.37
CA LEU A 258 15.66 -6.74 -18.78
C LEU A 258 17.16 -6.56 -19.04
N ILE A 259 17.97 -6.73 -18.01
CA ILE A 259 19.43 -6.55 -18.10
C ILE A 259 20.11 -7.87 -17.79
N LEU A 260 20.99 -8.28 -18.68
CA LEU A 260 21.89 -9.41 -18.48
C LEU A 260 23.28 -8.86 -18.13
N ASP A 261 23.77 -9.26 -16.96
CA ASP A 261 25.14 -9.04 -16.52
C ASP A 261 25.93 -10.36 -16.55
N GLU A 262 27.21 -10.33 -16.18
CA GLU A 262 28.08 -11.53 -16.17
C GLU A 262 27.68 -12.57 -15.14
N SER A 263 26.97 -12.17 -14.08
CA SER A 263 26.62 -13.04 -12.96
C SER A 263 25.11 -13.25 -12.78
N ALA A 264 24.27 -12.35 -13.30
CA ALA A 264 22.83 -12.39 -13.05
C ALA A 264 21.98 -11.73 -14.15
N VAL A 265 20.71 -12.12 -14.20
CA VAL A 265 19.64 -11.46 -14.94
C VAL A 265 18.84 -10.57 -13.99
N HIS A 266 18.79 -9.27 -14.28
CA HIS A 266 18.00 -8.30 -13.53
C HIS A 266 16.71 -7.96 -14.28
N ILE A 267 15.58 -8.04 -13.57
CA ILE A 267 14.26 -7.81 -14.13
C ILE A 267 13.49 -6.87 -13.21
N GLN A 268 12.84 -5.88 -13.79
CA GLN A 268 11.83 -5.08 -13.11
C GLN A 268 10.64 -4.89 -14.07
N LYS A 269 9.44 -5.33 -13.69
CA LYS A 269 8.21 -5.11 -14.46
C LYS A 269 7.44 -3.95 -13.87
N GLY A 270 7.62 -2.79 -14.49
CA GLY A 270 7.00 -1.54 -14.05
C GLY A 270 7.32 -1.22 -12.59
N LEU A 271 6.29 -0.84 -11.85
CA LEU A 271 6.36 -0.63 -10.40
C LEU A 271 6.02 -1.88 -9.60
N ARG A 272 5.64 -2.97 -10.27
CA ARG A 272 4.91 -4.09 -9.66
C ARG A 272 5.80 -5.08 -8.95
N PHE A 273 6.93 -5.40 -9.54
CA PHE A 273 7.92 -6.26 -8.94
C PHE A 273 9.30 -6.03 -9.54
N HIS A 274 10.29 -6.46 -8.80
CA HIS A 274 11.66 -6.59 -9.27
C HIS A 274 12.24 -7.92 -8.77
N MET A 275 13.16 -8.48 -9.54
CA MET A 275 13.87 -9.71 -9.20
C MET A 275 15.29 -9.70 -9.80
N THR A 276 16.17 -10.51 -9.23
CA THR A 276 17.51 -10.75 -9.74
C THR A 276 17.75 -12.25 -9.68
N ILE A 277 18.04 -12.85 -10.83
CA ILE A 277 18.25 -14.29 -10.99
C ILE A 277 19.74 -14.51 -11.25
N PRO A 278 20.49 -15.12 -10.33
CA PRO A 278 21.87 -15.55 -10.63
C PRO A 278 21.89 -16.51 -11.82
N LEU A 279 22.88 -16.40 -12.70
CA LEU A 279 22.98 -17.28 -13.88
C LEU A 279 23.16 -18.76 -13.49
N GLU A 280 23.75 -19.01 -12.33
CA GLU A 280 23.94 -20.35 -11.74
C GLU A 280 22.59 -21.05 -11.47
N GLU A 281 21.53 -20.29 -11.17
CA GLU A 281 20.20 -20.81 -10.88
C GLU A 281 19.38 -21.10 -12.14
N ILE A 282 19.89 -20.76 -13.33
CA ILE A 282 19.17 -20.95 -14.59
C ILE A 282 19.43 -22.36 -15.13
N LYS A 283 18.47 -23.25 -14.91
CA LYS A 283 18.51 -24.63 -15.42
C LYS A 283 18.44 -24.70 -16.95
N GLY A 284 17.69 -23.79 -17.57
CA GLY A 284 17.57 -23.73 -19.03
C GLY A 284 16.51 -22.75 -19.52
N ILE A 285 16.62 -22.41 -20.80
CA ILE A 285 15.69 -21.53 -21.52
C ILE A 285 15.04 -22.35 -22.64
N ARG A 286 13.70 -22.36 -22.70
CA ARG A 286 12.93 -23.11 -23.69
C ARG A 286 11.91 -22.20 -24.38
N PRO A 287 11.59 -22.40 -25.67
CA PRO A 287 10.46 -21.72 -26.29
C PRO A 287 9.15 -22.21 -25.67
N TYR A 288 8.21 -21.30 -25.44
CA TYR A 288 6.87 -21.66 -25.00
C TYR A 288 6.13 -22.38 -26.13
N THR A 289 5.43 -23.47 -25.80
CA THR A 289 4.60 -24.22 -26.75
C THR A 289 3.15 -24.19 -26.25
N SER A 290 2.19 -23.82 -27.10
CA SER A 290 0.78 -23.63 -26.75
C SER A 290 0.06 -24.87 -26.18
N ALA A 291 0.70 -26.05 -26.24
CA ALA A 291 0.24 -27.28 -25.60
C ALA A 291 0.45 -27.30 -24.08
N GLU A 292 1.41 -26.50 -23.58
CA GLU A 292 1.58 -26.27 -22.15
C GLU A 292 0.49 -25.28 -21.71
N ASN A 293 -0.64 -25.83 -21.23
CA ASN A 293 -1.71 -25.10 -20.51
C ASN A 293 -1.17 -24.53 -19.19
N LEU A 294 -0.14 -23.67 -19.26
CA LEU A 294 0.31 -22.76 -18.21
C LEU A 294 -0.70 -21.59 -18.11
N GLY A 295 -1.98 -21.94 -18.12
CA GLY A 295 -3.05 -21.04 -17.75
C GLY A 295 -2.90 -20.76 -16.26
N VAL A 296 -2.26 -19.64 -15.94
CA VAL A 296 -2.61 -18.82 -14.76
C VAL A 296 -2.76 -19.64 -13.46
N LYS A 297 -1.87 -20.60 -13.20
CA LYS A 297 -1.58 -20.98 -11.81
C LYS A 297 -0.40 -20.14 -11.37
N GLU A 298 -0.70 -18.90 -10.98
CA GLU A 298 0.22 -17.91 -10.38
C GLU A 298 1.03 -18.44 -9.19
N LYS A 299 0.85 -19.70 -8.76
CA LYS A 299 1.54 -20.28 -7.62
C LYS A 299 2.94 -20.81 -7.95
N GLU A 300 3.22 -21.15 -9.21
CA GLU A 300 4.51 -21.76 -9.59
C GLU A 300 5.27 -21.00 -10.68
N ALA A 301 4.60 -20.16 -11.47
CA ALA A 301 5.21 -19.43 -12.59
C ALA A 301 4.87 -17.94 -12.60
N LEU A 302 5.90 -17.08 -12.67
CA LEU A 302 5.78 -15.63 -12.80
C LEU A 302 5.73 -15.23 -14.28
N SER A 303 4.59 -14.70 -14.74
CA SER A 303 4.53 -14.14 -16.09
C SER A 303 5.05 -12.70 -16.19
N LEU A 304 6.07 -12.51 -17.02
CA LEU A 304 6.59 -11.20 -17.39
C LEU A 304 5.89 -10.59 -18.60
N THR A 305 4.94 -11.28 -19.22
CA THR A 305 4.19 -10.74 -20.37
C THR A 305 3.41 -9.48 -19.97
N LEU A 306 3.47 -8.45 -20.80
CA LEU A 306 2.61 -7.28 -20.62
C LEU A 306 1.19 -7.61 -21.10
N GLY A 307 0.18 -7.14 -20.38
CA GLY A 307 -1.22 -7.40 -20.76
C GLY A 307 -1.57 -6.73 -22.09
N GLY A 308 -2.03 -7.50 -23.07
CA GLY A 308 -2.63 -6.99 -24.30
C GLY A 308 -4.15 -6.90 -24.18
N LEU A 309 -4.80 -6.52 -25.28
CA LEU A 309 -6.27 -6.70 -25.41
C LEU A 309 -6.61 -8.19 -25.50
N GLU A 310 -5.68 -8.96 -26.09
CA GLU A 310 -5.70 -10.42 -26.08
C GLU A 310 -4.62 -10.97 -25.12
N PRO A 311 -4.86 -12.15 -24.53
CA PRO A 311 -3.86 -12.81 -23.69
C PRO A 311 -2.64 -13.20 -24.55
N VAL A 312 -1.54 -12.46 -24.36
CA VAL A 312 -0.27 -12.75 -25.02
C VAL A 312 0.38 -13.96 -24.38
N SER A 313 0.56 -15.03 -25.16
CA SER A 313 1.37 -16.18 -24.76
C SER A 313 2.84 -15.78 -24.63
N PRO A 314 3.56 -16.21 -23.58
CA PRO A 314 4.99 -15.93 -23.46
C PRO A 314 5.75 -16.55 -24.64
N THR A 315 6.90 -15.98 -24.99
CA THR A 315 7.75 -16.52 -26.07
C THR A 315 8.73 -17.56 -25.51
N PHE A 316 9.21 -17.35 -24.28
CA PHE A 316 10.20 -18.19 -23.64
C PHE A 316 9.83 -18.52 -22.18
N ILE A 317 10.31 -19.66 -21.72
CA ILE A 317 10.24 -20.11 -20.33
C ILE A 317 11.67 -20.22 -19.82
N ILE A 318 11.93 -19.64 -18.65
CA ILE A 318 13.16 -19.89 -17.91
C ILE A 318 12.81 -20.79 -16.73
N ASP A 319 13.37 -22.00 -16.75
CA ASP A 319 13.29 -22.94 -15.64
C ASP A 319 14.43 -22.63 -14.66
N LEU A 320 14.08 -22.51 -13.38
CA LEU A 320 15.02 -22.24 -12.29
C LEU A 320 15.36 -23.54 -11.55
N GLU A 321 16.54 -23.62 -10.95
CA GLU A 321 16.94 -24.73 -10.08
C GLU A 321 16.20 -24.68 -8.73
N GLU A 322 16.19 -23.52 -8.07
CA GLU A 322 15.45 -23.26 -6.83
C GLU A 322 14.38 -22.16 -6.96
N GLU A 323 13.44 -22.08 -5.99
CA GLU A 323 12.50 -20.95 -5.96
C GLU A 323 13.21 -19.66 -5.55
N ILE A 324 13.12 -18.63 -6.38
CA ILE A 324 13.70 -17.33 -6.08
C ILE A 324 12.61 -16.43 -5.50
N GLY A 325 12.90 -15.81 -4.36
CA GLY A 325 12.02 -14.85 -3.71
C GLY A 325 11.73 -13.63 -4.60
N LEU A 326 10.45 -13.41 -4.92
CA LEU A 326 9.98 -12.23 -5.63
C LEU A 326 9.62 -11.14 -4.63
N SER A 327 10.18 -9.96 -4.84
CA SER A 327 9.67 -8.75 -4.18
C SER A 327 8.55 -8.17 -5.04
N PHE A 328 7.32 -8.58 -4.74
CA PHE A 328 6.13 -7.96 -5.30
C PHE A 328 5.79 -6.74 -4.43
N LEU A 329 5.33 -5.65 -5.06
CA LEU A 329 4.82 -4.36 -4.54
C LEU A 329 4.42 -4.29 -3.05
N ARG A 330 3.88 -5.38 -2.51
CA ARG A 330 3.27 -5.48 -1.18
C ARG A 330 3.55 -6.79 -0.42
N PHE A 331 4.15 -7.81 -1.05
CA PHE A 331 4.39 -9.13 -0.46
C PHE A 331 5.64 -9.80 -1.06
N GLU A 332 6.44 -10.44 -0.21
CA GLU A 332 7.42 -11.45 -0.65
C GLU A 332 6.64 -12.69 -1.10
N LYS A 333 6.86 -13.15 -2.33
CA LYS A 333 6.26 -14.37 -2.86
C LYS A 333 7.36 -15.20 -3.51
N GLU A 334 7.51 -16.45 -3.12
CA GLU A 334 8.46 -17.37 -3.76
C GLU A 334 7.86 -17.90 -5.08
N SER A 335 8.68 -18.07 -6.11
CA SER A 335 8.25 -18.59 -7.42
C SER A 335 9.31 -19.49 -8.04
N GLN A 336 8.90 -20.68 -8.49
CA GLN A 336 9.77 -21.71 -9.08
C GLN A 336 10.05 -21.53 -10.58
N LYS A 337 9.24 -20.75 -11.30
CA LYS A 337 9.39 -20.51 -12.74
C LYS A 337 9.18 -19.06 -13.08
N SER A 338 9.86 -18.58 -14.12
CA SER A 338 9.66 -17.24 -14.67
C SER A 338 9.44 -17.34 -16.19
N LEU A 339 8.30 -16.84 -16.66
CA LEU A 339 7.87 -16.85 -18.05
C LEU A 339 8.19 -15.49 -18.68
N PHE A 340 8.94 -15.48 -19.76
CA PHE A 340 9.44 -14.27 -20.41
C PHE A 340 8.80 -14.08 -21.78
N ASP A 341 8.45 -12.84 -22.09
CA ASP A 341 8.40 -12.38 -23.47
C ASP A 341 9.45 -11.27 -23.59
N CYS A 342 10.56 -11.57 -24.26
CA CYS A 342 11.68 -10.67 -24.45
C CYS A 342 12.10 -10.73 -25.90
N ARG A 343 12.26 -9.56 -26.52
CA ARG A 343 12.72 -9.43 -27.90
C ARG A 343 13.94 -8.52 -27.92
N ARG A 344 14.91 -8.81 -28.81
CA ARG A 344 16.07 -7.94 -29.03
C ARG A 344 15.62 -6.57 -29.55
N PRO A 345 16.30 -5.48 -29.16
CA PRO A 345 15.92 -4.12 -29.50
C PRO A 345 15.88 -3.83 -31.00
#